data_AF-A0A0Q7X457-F1
#
_entry.id   AF-A0A0Q7X457-F1
#
_cell.length_a   1.000
_cell.length_b   1.000
_cell.length_c   1.000
_cell.angle_alpha   90.00
_cell.angle_beta   90.00
_cell.angle_gamma   90.00
#
_symmetry.space_group_name_H-M   'P 1'
#
loop_
_entity.id
_entity.type
_entity.pdbx_description
1 polymer ?
#
loop_
_entity_poly.entity_id
_entity_poly.type
_entity_poly.pdbx_seq_one_letter_code
_entity_poly.pdbx_strand_id
1 'polypeptide(L)'
;MKSAIVDAWPAWHVEMRSALRWNSCRALIARNEVTGSGYSVASLETALWCFAHSGDFESAILAAANLGNDADTTAAIAGQLAGAYYGVRQIPAPWMERLHMRDEIESMASALFRAAERH
;
A
#
# COMPACT_ATOMS: atom_id res chain seq x y z
N MET A 1 -19.26 -4.63 9.52
CA MET A 1 -19.48 -3.24 9.12
C MET A 1 -18.49 -2.97 7.98
N LYS A 2 -18.94 -3.06 6.73
CA LYS A 2 -18.12 -2.73 5.56
C LYS A 2 -17.97 -1.21 5.56
N SER A 3 -16.76 -0.69 5.64
CA SER A 3 -16.57 0.77 5.72
C SER A 3 -16.94 1.37 4.36
N ALA A 4 -17.56 2.55 4.38
CA ALA A 4 -18.01 3.29 3.21
C ALA A 4 -16.89 3.62 2.20
N ILE A 5 -15.62 3.42 2.59
CA ILE A 5 -14.45 3.50 1.70
C ILE A 5 -14.48 2.39 0.63
N VAL A 6 -15.02 1.21 0.96
CA VAL A 6 -15.06 0.04 0.06
C VAL A 6 -16.28 0.10 -0.88
N ASP A 7 -17.41 0.61 -0.39
CA ASP A 7 -18.68 0.58 -1.12
C ASP A 7 -18.84 1.73 -2.14
N ALA A 8 -17.98 2.76 -2.08
CA ALA A 8 -17.86 3.80 -3.12
C ALA A 8 -17.00 3.37 -4.33
N TRP A 9 -16.43 2.17 -4.30
CA TRP A 9 -15.52 1.63 -5.31
C TRP A 9 -16.11 0.98 -6.61
N PRO A 10 -17.43 0.91 -6.91
CA PRO A 10 -17.87 0.20 -8.12
C PRO A 10 -17.65 0.94 -9.47
N ALA A 11 -17.40 2.25 -9.49
CA ALA A 11 -17.22 3.01 -10.73
C ALA A 11 -15.75 3.10 -11.20
N TRP A 12 -14.79 2.92 -10.29
CA TRP A 12 -13.38 3.19 -10.53
C TRP A 12 -12.55 1.98 -10.98
N HIS A 13 -13.13 0.79 -11.10
CA HIS A 13 -12.37 -0.39 -11.54
C HIS A 13 -11.84 -0.26 -12.98
N VAL A 14 -12.56 0.45 -13.85
CA VAL A 14 -12.13 0.76 -15.22
C VAL A 14 -11.40 2.10 -15.25
N GLU A 15 -11.89 3.10 -14.53
CA GLU A 15 -11.30 4.44 -14.50
C GLU A 15 -9.99 4.51 -13.74
N MET A 16 -9.70 3.68 -12.75
CA MET A 16 -8.41 3.66 -12.06
C MET A 16 -7.36 2.84 -12.82
N ARG A 17 -7.77 1.81 -13.57
CA ARG A 17 -6.96 1.25 -14.67
C ARG A 17 -6.68 2.29 -15.78
N SER A 18 -7.53 3.31 -15.88
CA SER A 18 -7.40 4.44 -16.82
C SER A 18 -6.73 5.68 -16.21
N ALA A 19 -6.75 5.86 -14.88
CA ALA A 19 -6.08 6.92 -14.15
C ALA A 19 -4.63 6.49 -13.85
N LEU A 20 -4.39 5.17 -13.77
CA LEU A 20 -3.08 4.54 -14.01
C LEU A 20 -2.68 4.53 -15.50
N ARG A 21 -3.53 5.04 -16.42
CA ARG A 21 -3.09 5.66 -17.69
C ARG A 21 -2.91 7.17 -17.52
N TRP A 22 -2.44 7.64 -16.37
CA TRP A 22 -1.57 8.80 -16.40
C TRP A 22 -0.43 8.40 -17.35
N ASN A 23 -0.20 9.17 -18.42
CA ASN A 23 0.77 8.79 -19.46
C ASN A 23 2.22 8.59 -18.93
N SER A 24 2.45 8.81 -17.63
CA SER A 24 3.66 8.48 -16.88
C SER A 24 3.67 7.09 -16.22
N CYS A 25 2.53 6.48 -15.86
CA CYS A 25 2.51 5.26 -15.03
C CYS A 25 2.43 3.94 -15.84
N ARG A 26 2.10 4.01 -17.13
CA ARG A 26 1.88 2.80 -17.96
C ARG A 26 3.01 2.50 -18.95
N ALA A 27 3.89 3.47 -19.21
CA ALA A 27 5.08 3.29 -20.02
C ALA A 27 6.27 3.85 -19.26
N LEU A 28 7.39 3.13 -19.30
CA LEU A 28 8.73 3.52 -18.85
C LEU A 28 9.12 3.21 -17.41
N ILE A 29 8.67 2.07 -16.86
CA ILE A 29 9.58 1.35 -15.98
C ILE A 29 9.56 -0.15 -16.30
N ALA A 30 10.52 -0.63 -17.11
CA ALA A 30 10.88 -2.05 -17.08
C ALA A 30 11.30 -2.42 -15.65
N ARG A 31 11.21 -3.68 -15.21
CA ARG A 31 11.72 -4.08 -13.86
C ARG A 31 13.12 -3.52 -13.52
N ASN A 32 13.93 -3.26 -14.55
CA ASN A 32 15.24 -2.61 -14.55
C ASN A 32 15.21 -1.11 -14.12
N GLU A 33 14.19 -0.35 -14.47
CA GLU A 33 14.13 1.10 -14.24
C GLU A 33 13.43 1.46 -12.92
N VAL A 34 12.89 0.46 -12.18
CA VAL A 34 12.30 0.68 -10.85
C VAL A 34 13.47 0.85 -9.88
N THR A 35 13.78 2.08 -9.53
CA THR A 35 14.78 2.38 -8.52
C THR A 35 14.13 3.20 -7.42
N GLY A 36 14.19 2.74 -6.17
CA GLY A 36 13.65 3.49 -5.04
C GLY A 36 14.50 4.73 -4.78
N SER A 37 14.26 5.84 -5.46
CA SER A 37 14.94 7.10 -5.12
C SER A 37 14.29 7.71 -3.88
N GLY A 38 15.04 8.44 -3.03
CA GLY A 38 14.47 9.25 -1.94
C GLY A 38 13.58 10.43 -2.39
N TYR A 39 13.12 10.41 -3.64
CA TYR A 39 12.15 11.33 -4.21
C TYR A 39 10.74 10.75 -4.06
N SER A 40 9.90 11.45 -3.31
CA SER A 40 8.59 10.96 -2.83
C SER A 40 7.64 10.46 -3.93
N VAL A 41 7.68 11.08 -5.12
CA VAL A 41 6.84 10.66 -6.25
C VAL A 41 7.24 9.28 -6.77
N ALA A 42 8.54 9.01 -6.88
CA ALA A 42 9.04 7.73 -7.37
C ALA A 42 8.73 6.59 -6.37
N SER A 43 8.87 6.83 -5.06
CA SER A 43 8.50 5.84 -4.04
C SER A 43 7.00 5.54 -4.07
N LEU A 44 6.15 6.56 -4.31
CA LEU A 44 4.71 6.37 -4.45
C LEU A 44 4.34 5.60 -5.73
N GLU A 45 4.89 5.97 -6.88
CA GLU A 45 4.66 5.27 -8.16
C GLU A 45 5.05 3.80 -8.06
N THR A 46 6.21 3.53 -7.44
CA THR A 46 6.72 2.18 -7.23
C THR A 46 5.81 1.37 -6.29
N ALA A 47 5.39 1.95 -5.16
CA ALA A 47 4.50 1.30 -4.22
C ALA A 47 3.14 0.96 -4.85
N LEU A 48 2.58 1.87 -5.64
CA LEU A 48 1.35 1.64 -6.40
C LEU A 48 1.51 0.51 -7.41
N TRP A 49 2.65 0.46 -8.10
CA TRP A 49 2.95 -0.62 -9.03
C TRP A 49 3.01 -1.97 -8.31
N CYS A 50 3.74 -2.08 -7.19
CA CYS A 50 3.83 -3.31 -6.39
C CYS A 50 2.46 -3.78 -5.90
N PHE A 51 1.64 -2.86 -5.38
CA PHE A 51 0.29 -3.17 -4.92
C PHE A 51 -0.61 -3.65 -6.07
N ALA A 52 -0.62 -2.93 -7.20
CA ALA A 52 -1.48 -3.26 -8.35
C ALA A 52 -1.12 -4.59 -9.03
N HIS A 53 0.11 -5.07 -8.88
CA HIS A 53 0.61 -6.32 -9.47
C HIS A 53 0.70 -7.48 -8.47
N SER A 54 0.13 -7.33 -7.27
CA SER A 54 0.12 -8.36 -6.23
C SER A 54 -1.28 -8.85 -5.90
N GLY A 55 -1.40 -10.12 -5.49
CA GLY A 55 -2.68 -10.75 -5.15
C GLY A 55 -3.07 -10.62 -3.68
N ASP A 56 -2.10 -10.37 -2.81
CA ASP A 56 -2.25 -10.34 -1.35
C ASP A 56 -1.24 -9.37 -0.71
N PHE A 57 -1.42 -9.14 0.60
CA PHE A 57 -0.58 -8.23 1.37
C PHE A 57 0.89 -8.64 1.35
N GLU A 58 1.18 -9.92 1.59
CA GLU A 58 2.55 -10.43 1.68
C GLU A 58 3.29 -10.23 0.37
N SER A 59 2.68 -10.60 -0.76
CA SER A 59 3.22 -10.43 -2.10
C SER A 59 3.50 -8.96 -2.42
N ALA A 60 2.59 -8.04 -2.03
CA ALA A 60 2.78 -6.60 -2.25
C ALA A 60 3.98 -6.03 -1.50
N ILE A 61 4.12 -6.41 -0.22
CA ILE A 61 5.25 -5.96 0.60
C ILE A 61 6.56 -6.57 0.12
N LEU A 62 6.58 -7.88 -0.17
CA LEU A 62 7.78 -8.55 -0.66
C LEU A 62 8.20 -7.99 -2.02
N ALA A 63 7.27 -7.67 -2.91
CA ALA A 63 7.58 -7.01 -4.17
C ALA A 63 8.22 -5.64 -3.92
N ALA A 64 7.66 -4.82 -3.02
CA ALA A 64 8.19 -3.49 -2.70
C ALA A 64 9.58 -3.55 -2.03
N ALA A 65 9.75 -4.42 -1.04
CA ALA A 65 10.98 -4.53 -0.26
C ALA A 65 12.17 -5.08 -1.07
N ASN A 66 11.91 -5.90 -2.10
CA ASN A 66 12.96 -6.52 -2.92
C ASN A 66 13.41 -5.66 -4.11
N LEU A 67 12.88 -4.44 -4.30
CA LEU A 67 13.28 -3.55 -5.40
C LEU A 67 14.61 -2.83 -5.16
N GLY A 68 15.08 -2.77 -3.92
CA GLY A 68 16.33 -2.09 -3.55
C GLY A 68 16.22 -0.55 -3.48
N ASN A 69 17.34 0.08 -3.13
CA ASN A 69 17.45 1.52 -2.83
C ASN A 69 16.54 1.94 -1.65
N ASP A 70 15.62 2.88 -1.81
CA ASP A 70 14.63 3.36 -0.81
C ASP A 70 13.46 2.37 -0.63
N ALA A 71 13.83 1.12 -0.33
CA ALA A 71 12.91 -0.01 -0.23
C ALA A 71 12.02 0.07 1.02
N ASP A 72 12.52 0.66 2.11
CA ASP A 72 11.76 0.89 3.35
C ASP A 72 10.63 1.88 3.13
N THR A 73 10.90 3.04 2.50
CA THR A 73 9.86 4.01 2.17
C THR A 73 8.81 3.42 1.22
N THR A 74 9.27 2.72 0.18
CA THR A 74 8.38 2.09 -0.81
C THR A 74 7.51 1.01 -0.16
N ALA A 75 8.08 0.14 0.68
CA ALA A 75 7.34 -0.90 1.39
C ALA A 75 6.37 -0.30 2.43
N ALA A 76 6.73 0.81 3.09
CA ALA A 76 5.85 1.50 4.01
C ALA A 76 4.62 2.11 3.32
N ILE A 77 4.79 2.70 2.13
CA ILE A 77 3.66 3.22 1.33
C ILE A 77 2.80 2.05 0.83
N ALA A 78 3.43 1.00 0.27
CA ALA A 78 2.72 -0.19 -0.19
C ALA A 78 1.94 -0.86 0.94
N GLY A 79 2.48 -0.91 2.16
CA GLY A 79 1.83 -1.48 3.32
C GLY A 79 0.64 -0.69 3.84
N GLN A 80 0.64 0.64 3.71
CA GLN A 80 -0.55 1.45 3.98
C GLN A 80 -1.69 1.10 3.02
N LEU A 81 -1.39 1.02 1.72
CA LEU A 81 -2.37 0.69 0.68
C LEU A 81 -2.90 -0.74 0.84
N ALA A 82 -1.99 -1.72 0.90
CA ALA A 82 -2.32 -3.12 1.05
C ALA A 82 -3.02 -3.40 2.39
N GLY A 83 -2.58 -2.78 3.48
CA GLY A 83 -3.18 -2.93 4.81
C GLY A 83 -4.61 -2.38 4.88
N ALA A 84 -4.86 -1.24 4.23
CA ALA A 84 -6.21 -0.67 4.13
C ALA A 84 -7.14 -1.53 3.25
N TYR A 85 -6.62 -2.10 2.15
CA TYR A 85 -7.41 -2.88 1.20
C TYR A 85 -7.69 -4.31 1.68
N TYR A 86 -6.66 -5.06 2.09
CA TYR A 86 -6.78 -6.46 2.51
C TYR A 86 -7.21 -6.59 3.99
N GLY A 87 -6.93 -5.56 4.80
CA GLY A 87 -7.22 -5.55 6.23
C GLY A 87 -6.17 -6.27 7.08
N VAL A 88 -6.12 -5.92 8.37
CA VAL A 88 -5.09 -6.38 9.33
C VAL A 88 -4.98 -7.90 9.45
N ARG A 89 -6.08 -8.64 9.24
CA ARG A 89 -6.10 -10.10 9.33
C ARG A 89 -5.34 -10.80 8.20
N GLN A 90 -5.06 -10.07 7.11
CA GLN A 90 -4.31 -10.59 5.97
C GLN A 90 -2.81 -10.32 6.09
N ILE A 91 -2.35 -9.65 7.15
CA ILE A 91 -0.92 -9.48 7.43
C ILE A 91 -0.38 -10.79 8.01
N PRO A 92 0.75 -11.34 7.51
CA PRO A 92 1.35 -12.55 8.05
C PRO A 92 1.58 -12.44 9.57
N ALA A 93 1.03 -13.38 10.34
CA ALA A 93 1.18 -13.39 11.80
C ALA A 93 2.65 -13.33 12.27
N PRO A 94 3.62 -14.04 11.63
CA PRO A 94 5.02 -13.94 12.01
C PRO A 94 5.62 -12.54 11.84
N TRP A 95 5.08 -11.70 10.95
CA TRP A 95 5.52 -10.32 10.78
C TRP A 95 4.97 -9.44 11.91
N MET A 96 3.69 -9.62 12.25
CA MET A 96 3.06 -8.90 13.36
C MET A 96 3.73 -9.24 14.71
N GLU A 97 4.09 -10.50 14.94
CA GLU A 97 4.81 -10.93 16.15
C GLU A 97 6.19 -10.29 16.33
N ARG A 98 6.80 -9.84 15.22
CA ARG A 98 8.11 -9.19 15.21
C ARG A 98 8.04 -7.67 15.09
N LEU A 99 6.86 -7.12 14.87
CA LEU A 99 6.67 -5.68 14.68
C LEU A 99 6.94 -4.95 15.99
N HIS A 100 7.96 -4.09 15.98
CA HIS A 100 8.26 -3.25 17.13
C HIS A 100 7.11 -2.26 17.39
N MET A 101 6.75 -2.08 18.67
CA MET A 101 5.66 -1.20 19.12
C MET A 101 4.28 -1.55 18.51
N ARG A 102 4.04 -2.83 18.22
CA ARG A 102 2.77 -3.29 17.66
C ARG A 102 1.57 -2.78 18.46
N ASP A 103 1.58 -2.96 19.77
CA ASP A 103 0.44 -2.63 20.63
C ASP A 103 0.16 -1.12 20.62
N GLU A 104 1.20 -0.29 20.62
CA GLU A 104 1.08 1.16 20.51
C GLU A 104 0.53 1.58 19.15
N ILE A 105 1.00 0.97 18.06
CA ILE A 105 0.51 1.24 16.69
C ILE A 105 -0.98 0.86 16.57
N GLU A 106 -1.38 -0.32 17.05
CA GLU A 106 -2.78 -0.78 17.03
C GLU A 106 -3.69 0.14 17.87
N SER A 107 -3.21 0.58 19.04
CA SER A 107 -3.91 1.53 19.92
C SER A 107 -4.11 2.89 19.24
N MET A 108 -3.05 3.41 18.60
CA MET A 108 -3.09 4.67 17.86
C MET A 108 -4.07 4.61 16.68
N ALA A 109 -4.00 3.55 15.87
CA ALA A 109 -4.89 3.35 14.74
C ALA A 109 -6.37 3.31 15.20
N SER A 110 -6.65 2.61 16.29
CA SER A 110 -8.00 2.55 16.88
C SER A 110 -8.47 3.90 17.41
N ALA A 111 -7.58 4.69 18.01
CA ALA A 111 -7.90 6.03 18.51
C ALA A 111 -8.22 7.00 17.37
N LEU A 112 -7.43 6.98 16.30
CA LEU A 112 -7.65 7.79 15.10
C LEU A 112 -8.96 7.42 14.40
N PHE A 113 -9.25 6.12 14.24
CA PHE A 113 -10.50 5.66 13.66
C PHE A 113 -11.72 6.16 14.44
N ARG A 114 -11.71 6.00 15.77
CA ARG A 114 -12.78 6.52 16.65
C ARG A 114 -12.89 8.04 16.61
N ALA A 115 -11.78 8.77 16.38
CA ALA A 115 -11.81 10.21 16.26
C ALA A 115 -12.48 10.66 14.95
N ALA A 116 -12.23 9.94 13.86
CA ALA A 116 -12.85 10.20 12.56
C ALA A 116 -14.37 9.95 12.58
N GLU A 117 -14.86 8.95 13.33
CA GLU A 117 -16.31 8.68 13.45
C GLU A 117 -17.10 9.71 14.27
N ARG A 118 -16.42 10.62 14.98
CA ARG A 118 -17.07 11.66 15.80
C ARG A 118 -17.41 12.94 15.01
N HIS A 119 -17.04 13.02 13.74
CA HIS A 119 -17.28 14.15 12.84
C HIS A 119 -18.09 13.70 11.63
#